data_AF-A0A246Q0R2-F1
#
_entry.id   AF-A0A246Q0R2-F1
#
_cell.length_a   1.000
_cell.length_b   1.000
_cell.length_c   1.000
_cell.angle_alpha   90.00
_cell.angle_beta   90.00
_cell.angle_gamma   90.00
#
_symmetry.space_group_name_H-M   'P 1'
#
loop_
_entity.id
_entity.type
_entity.pdbx_description
1 polymer ?
#
loop_
_entity_poly.entity_id
_entity_poly.type
_entity_poly.pdbx_seq_one_letter_code
_entity_poly.pdbx_strand_id
1 'polypeptide(L)'
;MEEGPAAVIDVIKFCMPVDGQREPAAAGRERIFVNDLGSSGVMWLIAWPFNTLQAWVRYLVMRSSRIPQWPADIPATLTVDAGDPYVRDASMNPPDLR
;
A
#
# COMPACT_ATOMS: atom_id res chain seq x y z
N MET A 1 21.62 -4.54 -0.01
CA MET A 1 20.87 -5.80 -0.21
C MET A 1 21.73 -6.68 -1.11
N GLU A 2 22.59 -7.52 -0.52
CA GLU A 2 23.54 -8.35 -1.29
C GLU A 2 22.87 -9.60 -1.88
N GLU A 3 21.75 -10.05 -1.32
CA GLU A 3 21.05 -11.29 -1.71
C GLU A 3 19.90 -11.07 -2.72
N GLY A 4 19.66 -9.82 -3.15
CA GLY A 4 18.63 -9.50 -4.15
C GLY A 4 17.17 -9.73 -3.70
N PRO A 5 16.20 -9.71 -4.63
CA PRO A 5 14.78 -9.82 -4.31
C PRO A 5 14.37 -11.20 -3.79
N ALA A 6 15.10 -12.25 -4.12
CA ALA A 6 14.83 -13.62 -3.68
C ALA A 6 14.81 -13.77 -2.15
N ALA A 7 15.61 -12.96 -1.43
CA ALA A 7 15.65 -12.99 0.03
C ALA A 7 14.38 -12.44 0.70
N VAL A 8 13.58 -11.64 0.00
CA VAL A 8 12.45 -10.89 0.58
C VAL A 8 11.12 -11.15 -0.11
N ILE A 9 11.11 -11.85 -1.23
CA ILE A 9 9.89 -12.03 -2.02
C ILE A 9 8.78 -12.77 -1.24
N ASP A 10 9.17 -13.71 -0.37
CA ASP A 10 8.24 -14.52 0.42
C ASP A 10 7.69 -13.78 1.65
N VAL A 11 8.31 -12.69 2.08
CA VAL A 11 7.82 -11.88 3.22
C VAL A 11 6.76 -10.87 2.80
N ILE A 12 6.65 -10.57 1.50
CA ILE A 12 5.62 -9.66 0.97
C ILE A 12 4.27 -10.39 1.00
N LYS A 13 3.42 -10.03 1.96
CA LYS A 13 2.08 -10.61 2.13
C LYS A 13 0.96 -9.71 1.59
N PHE A 14 1.26 -8.45 1.32
CA PHE A 14 0.27 -7.45 0.92
C PHE A 14 0.96 -6.33 0.14
N CYS A 15 0.35 -5.91 -0.96
CA CYS A 15 0.76 -4.77 -1.77
C CYS A 15 -0.36 -3.73 -1.79
N MET A 16 -0.07 -2.48 -1.44
CA MET A 16 -1.11 -1.45 -1.42
C MET A 16 -1.62 -1.18 -2.86
N PRO A 17 -2.94 -1.08 -3.10
CA PRO A 17 -3.51 -0.86 -4.43
C PRO A 17 -3.40 0.62 -4.85
N VAL A 18 -2.17 1.07 -5.11
CA VAL A 18 -1.82 2.45 -5.51
C VAL A 18 -1.15 2.55 -6.87
N ASP A 19 -0.88 1.42 -7.52
CA ASP A 19 -0.31 1.43 -8.86
C ASP A 19 -1.36 1.88 -9.88
N GLY A 20 -1.06 2.94 -10.62
CA GLY A 20 -1.98 3.55 -11.60
C GLY A 20 -3.24 4.21 -11.02
N GLN A 21 -3.46 4.19 -9.70
CA GLN A 21 -4.66 4.72 -9.08
C GLN A 21 -4.40 5.40 -7.74
N ARG A 22 -5.37 6.19 -7.27
CA ARG A 22 -5.34 6.75 -5.92
C ARG A 22 -5.68 5.66 -4.91
N GLU A 23 -5.06 5.73 -3.74
CA GLU A 23 -5.35 4.84 -2.62
C GLU A 23 -6.86 4.84 -2.28
N PRO A 24 -7.52 3.66 -2.24
CA PRO A 24 -8.89 3.55 -1.78
C PRO A 24 -9.03 3.97 -0.32
N ALA A 25 -10.08 4.74 0.00
CA ALA A 25 -10.30 5.23 1.36
C ALA A 25 -10.44 4.10 2.40
N ALA A 26 -11.05 2.98 2.01
CA ALA A 26 -11.19 1.80 2.87
C ALA A 26 -9.84 1.16 3.19
N ALA A 27 -9.02 0.89 2.17
CA ALA A 27 -7.69 0.32 2.32
C ALA A 27 -6.78 1.19 3.20
N GLY A 28 -6.82 2.51 3.00
CA GLY A 28 -6.03 3.44 3.82
C GLY A 28 -6.48 3.51 5.28
N ARG A 29 -7.80 3.48 5.52
CA ARG A 29 -8.34 3.42 6.89
C ARG A 29 -7.95 2.12 7.57
N GLU A 30 -8.14 0.98 6.90
CA GLU A 30 -7.80 -0.34 7.44
C GLU A 30 -6.31 -0.42 7.80
N ARG A 31 -5.43 0.10 6.93
CA ARG A 31 -4.00 0.13 7.21
C ARG A 31 -3.65 0.92 8.47
N ILE A 32 -4.34 2.04 8.74
CA ILE A 32 -4.15 2.83 9.96
C ILE A 32 -4.53 2.02 11.20
N PHE A 33 -5.73 1.40 11.21
CA PHE A 33 -6.22 0.69 12.40
C PHE A 33 -5.56 -0.68 12.61
N VAL A 34 -5.12 -1.37 11.55
CA VAL A 34 -4.40 -2.65 11.66
C VAL A 34 -3.08 -2.50 12.41
N ASN A 35 -2.40 -1.36 12.28
CA ASN A 35 -1.14 -1.11 13.00
C ASN A 35 -1.33 -1.08 14.53
N ASP A 36 -2.56 -0.88 15.01
CA ASP A 36 -2.88 -0.82 16.43
C ASP A 36 -3.40 -2.14 17.01
N LEU A 37 -3.49 -3.21 16.22
CA LEU A 37 -4.01 -4.52 16.68
C LEU A 37 -3.19 -5.15 17.81
N GLY A 38 -1.95 -4.68 18.05
CA GLY A 38 -1.11 -5.10 19.17
C GLY A 38 -1.15 -4.18 20.40
N SER A 39 -1.86 -3.06 20.33
CA SER A 39 -1.89 -2.04 21.38
C SER A 39 -2.82 -2.44 22.54
N SER A 40 -2.53 -1.97 23.76
CA SER A 40 -3.44 -2.15 24.89
C SER A 40 -4.76 -1.40 24.64
N GLY A 41 -5.87 -1.87 25.24
CA GLY A 41 -7.18 -1.23 25.04
C GLY A 41 -7.22 0.25 25.42
N VAL A 42 -6.47 0.66 26.46
CA VAL A 42 -6.34 2.08 26.85
C VAL A 42 -5.60 2.87 25.78
N MET A 43 -4.49 2.34 25.25
CA MET A 43 -3.72 2.98 24.19
C MET A 43 -4.55 3.11 22.91
N TRP A 44 -5.33 2.07 22.57
CA TRP A 44 -6.23 2.10 21.43
C TRP A 44 -7.29 3.21 21.56
N LEU A 45 -7.90 3.37 22.73
CA LEU A 45 -8.88 4.43 22.99
C LEU A 45 -8.27 5.84 22.86
N ILE A 46 -7.03 6.01 23.33
CA ILE A 46 -6.30 7.28 23.20
C ILE A 46 -5.95 7.55 21.74
N ALA A 47 -5.53 6.52 20.98
CA ALA A 47 -5.14 6.64 19.57
C ALA A 47 -6.32 6.82 18.62
N TRP A 48 -7.49 6.27 18.96
CA TRP A 48 -8.70 6.30 18.13
C TRP A 48 -9.07 7.67 17.53
N PRO A 49 -9.13 8.79 18.29
CA PRO A 49 -9.42 10.11 17.71
C PRO A 49 -8.33 10.58 16.73
N PHE A 50 -7.05 10.30 17.02
CA PHE A 50 -5.93 10.68 16.15
C PHE A 50 -5.93 9.87 14.85
N ASN A 51 -6.16 8.56 14.93
CA ASN A 51 -6.28 7.70 13.76
C ASN A 51 -7.46 8.08 12.87
N THR A 52 -8.58 8.46 13.50
CA THR A 52 -9.75 8.94 12.78
C THR A 52 -9.43 10.24 12.04
N LEU A 53 -8.78 11.20 12.71
CA LEU A 53 -8.31 12.43 12.07
C LEU A 53 -7.32 12.14 10.93
N GLN A 54 -6.37 11.22 11.14
CA GLN A 54 -5.42 10.80 10.12
C GLN A 54 -6.11 10.19 8.90
N ALA A 55 -7.12 9.34 9.10
CA ALA A 55 -7.89 8.75 8.00
C ALA A 55 -8.62 9.84 7.17
N TRP A 56 -9.22 10.83 7.83
CA TRP A 56 -9.85 11.97 7.16
C TRP A 56 -8.86 12.81 6.35
N VAL A 57 -7.72 13.17 6.94
CA VAL A 57 -6.68 13.95 6.25
C VAL A 57 -6.12 13.17 5.07
N ARG A 58 -5.81 11.87 5.26
CA ARG A 58 -5.30 11.01 4.19
C ARG A 58 -6.28 10.92 3.02
N TYR A 59 -7.57 10.77 3.31
CA TYR A 59 -8.63 10.79 2.30
C TYR A 59 -8.67 12.11 1.51
N LEU A 60 -8.57 13.25 2.19
CA LEU A 60 -8.53 14.56 1.52
C LEU A 60 -7.29 14.72 0.64
N VAL A 61 -6.12 14.33 1.15
CA VAL A 61 -4.86 14.39 0.40
C VAL A 61 -4.94 13.53 -0.84
N MET A 62 -5.39 12.27 -0.74
CA MET A 62 -5.53 11.37 -1.90
C MET A 62 -6.46 11.94 -2.97
N ARG A 63 -7.50 12.69 -2.59
CA ARG A 63 -8.39 13.36 -3.55
C ARG A 63 -7.75 14.57 -4.25
N SER A 64 -6.83 15.25 -3.59
CA SER A 64 -6.15 16.43 -4.13
C SER A 64 -4.88 16.09 -4.92
N SER A 65 -4.20 14.99 -4.58
CA SER A 65 -2.92 14.61 -5.16
C SER A 65 -3.05 14.05 -6.57
N ARG A 66 -2.01 14.27 -7.39
CA ARG A 66 -1.86 13.59 -8.67
C ARG A 66 -1.40 12.15 -8.47
N ILE A 67 -1.73 11.28 -9.41
CA ILE A 67 -1.25 9.90 -9.42
C ILE A 67 0.21 9.94 -9.89
N PRO A 68 1.15 9.29 -9.18
CA PRO A 68 2.54 9.21 -9.63
C PRO A 68 2.58 8.41 -10.93
N GLN A 69 3.27 8.94 -11.93
CA GLN A 69 3.46 8.28 -13.22
C GLN A 69 4.94 8.35 -13.57
N TRP A 70 5.46 7.23 -14.07
CA TRP A 70 6.78 7.24 -14.67
C TRP A 70 6.78 8.10 -15.94
N PRO A 71 7.88 8.83 -16.21
CA PRO A 71 8.12 9.43 -17.52
C PRO A 71 7.98 8.39 -18.64
N ALA A 72 7.50 8.81 -19.82
CA ALA A 72 7.16 7.91 -20.92
C ALA A 72 8.35 7.11 -21.49
N ASP A 73 9.58 7.58 -21.29
CA ASP A 73 10.83 6.90 -21.70
C ASP A 73 11.15 5.67 -20.86
N ILE A 74 10.71 5.63 -19.60
CA ILE A 74 10.94 4.49 -18.70
C ILE A 74 10.23 3.22 -19.19
N PRO A 75 8.90 3.18 -19.37
CA PRO A 75 8.21 1.98 -19.88
C PRO A 75 8.58 1.68 -21.34
N ALA A 76 9.12 2.65 -22.09
CA ALA A 76 9.63 2.41 -23.44
C ALA A 76 10.98 1.68 -23.45
N THR A 77 11.78 1.81 -22.38
CA THR A 77 13.13 1.24 -22.29
C THR A 77 13.19 0.02 -21.36
N LEU A 78 12.36 0.01 -20.32
CA LEU A 78 12.32 -1.02 -19.29
C LEU A 78 10.95 -1.71 -19.34
N THR A 79 10.94 -2.93 -19.87
CA THR A 79 9.78 -3.80 -19.86
C THR A 79 9.99 -4.94 -18.87
N VAL A 80 8.96 -5.23 -18.09
CA VAL A 80 8.96 -6.40 -17.21
C VAL A 80 8.61 -7.62 -18.05
N ASP A 81 9.37 -8.71 -17.88
CA ASP A 81 9.12 -9.96 -18.59
C ASP A 81 7.74 -10.54 -18.20
N ALA A 82 7.01 -11.02 -19.21
CA ALA A 82 5.73 -11.67 -19.00
C ALA A 82 5.94 -12.99 -18.23
N GLY A 83 5.72 -12.95 -16.91
CA GLY A 83 5.93 -14.08 -16.00
C GLY A 83 7.10 -13.93 -15.04
N ASP A 84 7.68 -12.73 -14.90
CA ASP A 84 8.67 -12.46 -13.87
C ASP A 84 8.13 -12.83 -12.47
N PRO A 85 8.73 -13.82 -11.77
CA PRO A 85 8.24 -14.32 -10.48
C PRO A 85 8.39 -13.29 -9.34
N TYR A 86 9.15 -12.22 -9.57
CA TYR A 86 9.37 -11.15 -8.61
C TYR A 86 8.35 -10.01 -8.72
N VAL A 87 7.45 -10.05 -9.71
CA VAL A 87 6.35 -9.07 -9.81
C VAL A 87 5.42 -9.24 -8.62
N ARG A 88 5.24 -8.15 -7.88
CA ARG A 88 4.35 -8.05 -6.73
C ARG A 88 3.53 -6.78 -6.85
N ASP A 89 2.25 -6.95 -7.13
CA ASP A 89 1.27 -5.87 -7.22
C ASP A 89 0.04 -6.20 -6.37
N ALA A 90 -0.99 -5.34 -6.38
CA ALA A 90 -2.20 -5.57 -5.59
C ALA A 90 -3.01 -6.81 -6.04
N SER A 91 -2.77 -7.37 -7.23
CA SER A 91 -3.50 -8.57 -7.68
C SER A 91 -3.18 -9.81 -6.84
N MET A 92 -2.02 -9.83 -6.17
CA MET A 92 -1.63 -10.90 -5.25
C MET A 92 -2.42 -10.87 -3.93
N ASN A 93 -3.06 -9.75 -3.60
CA ASN A 93 -3.76 -9.62 -2.33
C ASN A 93 -4.96 -10.57 -2.25
N PRO A 94 -5.40 -10.94 -1.03
CA PRO A 94 -6.70 -11.57 -0.82
C PRO A 94 -7.85 -10.76 -1.44
N PRO A 95 -8.95 -11.39 -1.92
CA PRO A 95 -10.04 -10.68 -2.64
C PRO A 95 -10.68 -9.51 -1.87
N ASP A 96 -10.68 -9.57 -0.54
CA ASP A 96 -11.13 -8.52 0.37
C ASP A 96 -10.18 -7.32 0.46
N LEU A 97 -8.96 -7.46 -0.04
CA LEU A 97 -7.86 -6.49 0.04
C LEU A 97 -7.26 -6.11 -1.34
N ARG A 98 -7.89 -6.53 -2.44
CA ARG A 98 -7.49 -6.18 -3.81
C ARG A 98 -7.92 -4.77 -4.21
#